data_AF-A0AAD5NB66-F1
#
_entry.id   AF-A0AAD5NB66-F1
#
_cell.length_a   1.000
_cell.length_b   1.000
_cell.length_c   1.000
_cell.angle_alpha   90.00
_cell.angle_beta   90.00
_cell.angle_gamma   90.00
#
_symmetry.space_group_name_H-M   'P 1'
#
loop_
_entity.id
_entity.type
_entity.pdbx_description
1 polymer ?
#
loop_
_entity_poly.entity_id
_entity_poly.type
_entity_poly.pdbx_seq_one_letter_code
_entity_poly.pdbx_strand_id
1 'polypeptide(L)'
;MTAANPDEPSWGTYCDNDMNLPCLGDLFSVNWMQDTEAHDTGVETLKLQFEDVRTLTNLSHVMEYGDLNITKESVGTFEADKKKQRASRVSLTEDINEVT
;
A
#
# COMPACT_ATOMS: atom_id res chain seq x y z
N MET A 1 0.24 -8.19 -9.80
CA MET A 1 -1.23 -8.24 -9.61
C MET A 1 -1.92 -7.39 -10.67
N THR A 2 -3.18 -7.67 -11.01
CA THR A 2 -4.03 -6.87 -11.91
C THR A 2 -5.34 -6.50 -11.24
N ALA A 3 -5.93 -5.35 -11.58
CA ALA A 3 -7.17 -4.84 -10.97
C ALA A 3 -8.42 -5.70 -11.22
N ALA A 4 -8.45 -6.41 -12.36
CA ALA A 4 -9.57 -7.19 -12.84
C ALA A 4 -9.06 -8.45 -13.58
N ASN A 5 -9.96 -9.40 -13.80
CA ASN A 5 -9.71 -10.55 -14.67
C ASN A 5 -9.85 -10.16 -16.17
N PRO A 6 -9.55 -11.07 -17.11
CA PRO A 6 -9.62 -10.77 -18.55
C PRO A 6 -11.03 -10.49 -19.10
N ASP A 7 -12.08 -10.86 -18.36
CA ASP A 7 -13.47 -10.86 -18.82
C ASP A 7 -14.31 -9.73 -18.20
N GLU A 8 -13.69 -8.82 -17.44
CA GLU A 8 -14.38 -7.71 -16.77
C GLU A 8 -13.53 -6.42 -16.71
N PRO A 9 -14.17 -5.24 -16.59
CA PRO A 9 -13.46 -3.98 -16.37
C PRO A 9 -13.06 -3.77 -14.90
N SER A 10 -12.14 -2.81 -14.66
CA SER A 10 -11.95 -2.24 -13.32
C SER A 10 -13.02 -1.18 -13.00
N TRP A 11 -12.98 -0.59 -11.81
CA TRP A 11 -14.01 0.32 -11.32
C TRP A 11 -13.43 1.63 -10.81
N GLY A 12 -14.02 2.75 -11.24
CA GLY A 12 -13.76 4.06 -10.66
C GLY A 12 -14.31 4.16 -9.23
N THR A 13 -13.66 4.98 -8.40
CA THR A 13 -14.10 5.30 -7.04
C THR A 13 -13.94 6.80 -6.76
N TYR A 14 -14.48 7.25 -5.62
CA TYR A 14 -14.56 8.67 -5.27
C TYR A 14 -15.25 9.50 -6.36
N CYS A 15 -16.37 8.95 -6.86
CA CYS A 15 -17.16 9.56 -7.93
C CYS A 15 -18.19 10.57 -7.41
N ASP A 16 -18.70 10.36 -6.19
CA ASP A 16 -19.68 11.24 -5.58
C ASP A 16 -19.00 12.46 -4.96
N ASN A 17 -19.30 13.65 -5.50
CA ASN A 17 -18.74 14.91 -5.05
C ASN A 17 -19.65 16.10 -5.41
N ASP A 18 -19.67 17.12 -4.55
CA ASP A 18 -20.52 18.31 -4.69
C ASP A 18 -20.14 19.23 -5.86
N MET A 19 -19.01 18.97 -6.52
CA MET A 19 -18.45 19.79 -7.59
C MET A 19 -18.70 19.20 -8.99
N ASN A 20 -19.41 18.07 -9.10
CA ASN A 20 -19.67 17.35 -10.35
C ASN A 20 -18.37 17.02 -11.13
N LEU A 21 -17.30 16.70 -10.39
CA LEU A 21 -16.02 16.25 -10.93
C LEU A 21 -16.10 14.78 -11.38
N PRO A 22 -15.23 14.35 -12.31
CA PRO A 22 -15.05 12.93 -12.60
C PRO A 22 -14.56 12.16 -11.35
N CYS A 23 -14.70 10.83 -11.36
CA CYS A 23 -14.12 9.96 -10.33
C CYS A 23 -12.64 10.27 -10.13
N LEU A 24 -12.22 10.43 -8.87
CA LEU A 24 -10.86 10.85 -8.53
C LEU A 24 -9.90 9.67 -8.32
N GLY A 25 -10.40 8.43 -8.34
CA GLY A 25 -9.58 7.24 -8.22
C GLY A 25 -10.15 6.04 -8.96
N ASP A 26 -9.35 4.98 -8.99
CA ASP A 26 -9.74 3.63 -9.39
C ASP A 26 -9.69 2.74 -8.13
N LEU A 27 -10.71 1.92 -7.91
CA LEU A 27 -10.93 1.17 -6.67
C LEU A 27 -9.73 0.30 -6.32
N PHE A 28 -9.20 -0.44 -7.28
CA PHE A 28 -7.98 -1.24 -7.08
C PHE A 28 -6.81 -0.34 -6.70
N SER A 29 -6.64 0.75 -7.44
CA SER A 29 -5.50 1.64 -7.29
C SER A 29 -5.45 2.32 -5.93
N VAL A 30 -6.59 2.82 -5.45
CA VAL A 30 -6.64 3.48 -4.13
C VAL A 30 -6.46 2.48 -3.00
N ASN A 31 -6.95 1.25 -3.15
CA ASN A 31 -6.84 0.22 -2.11
C ASN A 31 -5.38 -0.14 -1.83
N TRP A 32 -4.55 -0.41 -2.86
CA TRP A 32 -3.14 -0.75 -2.60
C TRP A 32 -2.34 0.46 -2.10
N MET A 33 -2.62 1.67 -2.58
CA MET A 33 -1.93 2.87 -2.09
C MET A 33 -2.24 3.17 -0.62
N GLN A 34 -3.51 3.07 -0.22
CA GLN A 34 -3.93 3.31 1.17
C GLN A 34 -3.47 2.20 2.11
N ASP A 35 -3.40 0.97 1.62
CA ASP A 35 -2.82 -0.16 2.34
C ASP A 35 -1.33 0.08 2.65
N THR A 36 -0.52 0.42 1.63
CA THR A 36 0.90 0.78 1.80
C THR A 36 1.09 1.97 2.76
N GLU A 37 0.19 2.95 2.77
CA GLU A 37 0.22 4.07 3.71
C GLU A 37 -0.13 3.68 5.16
N ALA A 38 -0.96 2.65 5.34
CA ALA A 38 -1.45 2.20 6.65
C ALA A 38 -0.53 1.18 7.33
N HIS A 39 0.32 0.47 6.57
CA HIS A 39 1.16 -0.63 7.06
C HIS A 39 2.66 -0.32 7.07
N ASP A 40 3.43 -1.09 7.85
CA ASP A 40 4.90 -1.03 7.82
C ASP A 40 5.40 -1.81 6.59
N THR A 41 5.85 -1.08 5.58
CA THR A 41 6.37 -1.64 4.32
C THR A 41 7.60 -2.55 4.50
N GLY A 42 8.30 -2.46 5.63
CA GLY A 42 9.39 -3.39 5.98
C GLY A 42 8.92 -4.75 6.51
N VAL A 43 7.66 -4.85 6.91
CA VAL A 43 7.06 -6.03 7.56
C VAL A 43 6.01 -6.69 6.66
N GLU A 44 5.15 -5.89 6.03
CA GLU A 44 4.12 -6.40 5.15
C GLU A 44 4.73 -7.07 3.92
N THR A 45 4.24 -8.27 3.59
CA THR A 45 4.64 -8.98 2.38
C THR A 45 3.72 -8.63 1.22
N LEU A 46 4.23 -8.67 0.00
CA LEU A 46 3.42 -8.54 -1.21
C LEU A 46 2.22 -9.52 -1.25
N LYS A 47 2.31 -10.68 -0.58
CA LYS A 47 1.20 -11.62 -0.48
C LYS A 47 0.06 -11.10 0.40
N LEU A 48 0.40 -10.50 1.54
CA LEU A 48 -0.60 -9.93 2.45
C LEU A 48 -1.31 -8.75 1.80
N GLN A 49 -0.54 -7.81 1.23
CA GLN A 49 -1.09 -6.71 0.46
C GLN A 49 -2.02 -7.20 -0.67
N PHE A 50 -1.62 -8.24 -1.42
CA PHE A 50 -2.49 -8.81 -2.45
C PHE A 50 -3.82 -9.35 -1.88
N GLU A 51 -3.79 -10.02 -0.73
CA GLU A 51 -4.99 -10.56 -0.09
C GLU A 51 -5.93 -9.45 0.39
N ASP A 52 -5.38 -8.38 0.97
CA ASP A 52 -6.13 -7.22 1.43
C ASP A 52 -6.71 -6.43 0.25
N VAL A 53 -5.89 -6.12 -0.75
CA VAL A 53 -6.33 -5.43 -1.98
C VAL A 53 -7.38 -6.24 -2.74
N ARG A 54 -7.25 -7.58 -2.80
CA ARG A 54 -8.25 -8.46 -3.41
C ARG A 54 -9.57 -8.45 -2.63
N THR A 55 -9.52 -8.36 -1.32
CA THR A 55 -10.71 -8.31 -0.46
C THR A 55 -11.43 -6.97 -0.57
N LEU A 56 -10.68 -5.87 -0.60
CA LEU A 56 -11.21 -4.51 -0.65
C LEU A 56 -11.67 -4.08 -2.05
N THR A 57 -11.05 -4.61 -3.11
CA THR A 57 -11.43 -4.34 -4.51
C THR A 57 -12.58 -5.26 -4.91
N ASN A 58 -13.73 -5.08 -4.27
CA ASN A 58 -14.84 -6.03 -4.32
C ASN A 58 -15.77 -5.91 -5.54
N LEU A 59 -15.49 -4.98 -6.46
CA LEU A 59 -16.26 -4.80 -7.70
C LEU A 59 -15.65 -5.50 -8.92
N SER A 60 -14.42 -6.01 -8.79
CA SER A 60 -13.72 -6.80 -9.80
C SER A 60 -12.88 -7.90 -9.15
N HIS A 61 -12.32 -8.81 -9.93
CA HIS A 61 -11.49 -9.91 -9.47
C HIS A 61 -10.02 -9.54 -9.63
N VAL A 62 -9.38 -9.17 -8.52
CA VAL A 62 -7.92 -8.95 -8.50
C VAL A 62 -7.20 -10.27 -8.75
N MET A 63 -6.25 -10.26 -9.70
CA MET A 63 -5.52 -11.46 -10.11
C MET A 63 -4.01 -11.34 -9.84
N GLU A 64 -3.35 -12.46 -9.54
CA GLU A 64 -1.88 -12.57 -9.45
C GLU A 64 -1.34 -13.49 -10.54
N TYR A 65 -0.18 -13.16 -11.11
CA TYR A 65 0.45 -13.88 -12.22
C TYR A 65 1.97 -13.84 -12.07
N GLY A 66 2.67 -14.72 -12.80
CA GLY A 66 4.13 -14.78 -12.82
C GLY A 66 4.72 -15.70 -11.75
N ASP A 67 5.94 -15.41 -11.31
CA ASP A 67 6.59 -16.14 -10.21
C ASP A 67 6.07 -15.65 -8.86
N LEU A 68 5.23 -16.47 -8.24
CA LEU A 68 4.62 -16.13 -6.95
C LEU A 68 5.59 -16.27 -5.76
N ASN A 69 6.84 -16.71 -5.96
CA ASN A 69 7.80 -16.67 -4.84
C ASN A 69 8.16 -15.25 -4.42
N ILE A 70 8.11 -14.29 -5.35
CA ILE A 70 8.35 -12.87 -5.07
C ILE A 70 7.36 -12.32 -4.04
N THR A 71 6.16 -12.91 -3.91
CA THR A 71 5.14 -12.38 -3.01
C THR A 71 5.51 -12.55 -1.54
N LYS A 72 6.56 -13.32 -1.23
CA LYS A 72 7.11 -13.50 0.13
C LYS A 72 7.99 -12.33 0.56
N GLU A 73 8.45 -11.52 -0.39
CA GLU A 73 9.26 -10.33 -0.10
C GLU A 73 8.39 -9.21 0.45
N SER A 74 9.01 -8.31 1.22
CA SER A 74 8.30 -7.17 1.79
C SER A 74 7.93 -6.14 0.71
N VAL A 75 6.79 -5.47 0.89
CA VAL A 75 6.31 -4.38 0.01
C VAL A 75 7.39 -3.31 -0.16
N GLY A 76 8.09 -2.97 0.93
CA GLY A 76 9.15 -1.95 0.95
C GLY A 76 10.39 -2.30 0.12
N THR A 77 10.55 -3.55 -0.33
CA THR A 77 11.58 -3.90 -1.31
C THR A 77 11.32 -3.23 -2.67
N PHE A 78 10.06 -2.94 -2.97
CA PHE A 78 9.60 -2.42 -4.26
C PHE A 78 9.03 -1.00 -4.17
N GLU A 79 8.30 -0.69 -3.11
CA GLU A 79 7.50 0.55 -2.99
C GLU A 79 8.12 1.61 -2.06
N ALA A 80 9.23 1.28 -1.38
CA ALA A 80 9.88 2.20 -0.46
C ALA A 80 11.33 2.50 -0.88
N ASP A 81 11.76 3.74 -0.59
CA ASP A 81 13.17 4.08 -0.68
C ASP A 81 13.98 3.23 0.31
N LYS A 82 15.15 2.76 -0.14
CA LYS A 82 16.18 2.20 0.75
C LYS A 82 16.73 3.29 1.67
N LYS A 83 15.96 3.74 2.66
CA LYS A 83 16.52 4.52 3.76
C LYS A 83 17.35 3.58 4.62
N LYS A 84 18.66 3.88 4.73
CA LYS A 84 19.62 3.25 5.65
C LYS A 84 18.87 2.89 6.92
N GLN A 85 18.83 1.60 7.27
CA GLN A 85 18.20 1.13 8.51
C GLN A 85 18.59 2.09 9.63
N ARG A 86 17.63 2.94 10.03
CA ARG A 86 17.89 3.93 11.07
C ARG A 86 18.01 3.09 12.32
N ALA A 87 19.23 3.01 12.85
CA ALA A 87 19.56 2.20 14.00
C ALA A 87 18.45 2.29 15.05
N SER A 88 17.95 1.12 15.43
CA SER A 88 16.91 0.95 16.43
C SER A 88 17.24 1.78 17.68
N ARG A 89 16.26 2.59 18.12
CA ARG A 89 16.15 3.27 19.43
C ARG A 89 17.46 3.75 20.09
N VAL A 90 17.77 5.04 19.94
CA VAL A 90 18.41 5.78 21.03
C VAL A 90 17.29 6.28 21.96
N SER A 91 17.31 5.84 23.21
CA SER A 91 16.41 6.31 24.27
C SER A 91 16.55 7.81 24.45
N LEU A 92 15.43 8.53 24.42
CA LEU A 92 15.37 9.94 24.81
C LEU A 92 15.46 10.04 26.34
N THR A 93 16.66 10.16 26.87
CA THR A 93 16.86 10.72 28.22
C THR A 93 18.13 11.56 28.23
N GLU A 94 17.97 12.78 28.75
CA GLU A 94 18.98 13.75 29.19
C GLU A 94 19.55 14.68 28.11
N ASP A 95 18.86 15.81 27.93
CA ASP A 95 19.49 17.12 27.65
C ASP A 95 18.55 18.23 28.20
N ILE A 96 18.47 18.34 29.53
CA ILE A 96 18.05 19.57 30.20
C ILE A 96 19.14 19.89 31.21
N ASN A 97 20.19 20.59 30.76
CA ASN A 97 20.96 21.57 31.54
C ASN A 97 22.16 22.05 30.72
N GLU A 98 21.98 23.16 30.00
CA GLU A 98 23.02 24.19 29.83
C GLU A 98 22.41 25.43 29.17
N VAL A 99 21.81 26.29 30.00
CA VAL A 99 21.70 27.73 29.73
C VAL A 99 22.22 28.45 30.96
N THR A 100 23.50 28.78 30.92
CA THR A 100 24.07 29.94 31.61
C THR A 100 23.95 31.15 30.72
#